data_AF-X1GGW7-F1
#
_entry.id   AF-X1GGW7-F1
#
_cell.length_a   1.000
_cell.length_b   1.000
_cell.length_c   1.000
_cell.angle_alpha   90.00
_cell.angle_beta   90.00
_cell.angle_gamma   90.00
#
_symmetry.space_group_name_H-M   'P 1'
#
loop_
_entity.id
_entity.type
_entity.pdbx_description
1 polymer ?
#
loop_
_entity_poly.entity_id
_entity_poly.type
_entity_poly.pdbx_seq_one_letter_code
_entity_poly.pdbx_strand_id
1 'polypeptide(L)'
;MKFTCKKNDFLEGIRVVQYALTSATLPILTHVLMVAKEGRISLTATNLATTIQSSFEGQVREKGEICLPGDKILSIIRELPPGEVNLDTSHTKATISCEKAIFHLLGLSSDEFPEIPSLEAKQTFSVSSENLREMIQRTVFAASRDETRQNLNGVYLEAGEKELKMVATDGRRLAFIRAPFGVSEQIRAEIIIPIPALQQLVRILDQEKEVKIGISQKQIFFQMEPVLLISQLVEAKFPNYRDVIPAEYNIAIFTDRDQLYGAVRRVSLLADEKSRLVKFKLQGDILWVSANAPEMGQAREE
;
A
#
# COMPACT_ATOMS: atom_id res chain seq x y z
N MET A 1 4.73 28.93 -13.54
CA MET A 1 3.56 28.07 -13.84
C MET A 1 2.35 28.67 -13.17
N LYS A 2 1.16 28.56 -13.77
CA LYS A 2 -0.05 29.20 -13.24
C LYS A 2 -1.30 28.41 -13.58
N PHE A 3 -2.09 28.06 -12.57
CA PHE A 3 -3.36 27.37 -12.77
C PHE A 3 -4.41 27.72 -11.72
N THR A 4 -5.66 27.41 -12.05
CA THR A 4 -6.81 27.45 -11.13
C THR A 4 -7.48 26.08 -11.12
N CYS A 5 -7.83 25.54 -9.94
CA CYS A 5 -8.54 24.26 -9.80
C CYS A 5 -9.55 24.30 -8.65
N LYS A 6 -10.39 23.27 -8.51
CA LYS A 6 -11.25 23.12 -7.34
C LYS A 6 -10.44 22.64 -6.14
N LYS A 7 -10.76 23.16 -4.95
CA LYS A 7 -10.15 22.72 -3.69
C LYS A 7 -10.22 21.20 -3.49
N ASN A 8 -11.39 20.60 -3.72
CA ASN A 8 -11.60 19.17 -3.45
C ASN A 8 -10.74 18.28 -4.34
N ASP A 9 -10.69 18.56 -5.64
CA ASP A 9 -9.88 17.79 -6.60
C ASP A 9 -8.39 17.86 -6.25
N PHE A 10 -7.90 19.04 -5.87
CA PHE A 10 -6.52 19.20 -5.41
C PHE A 10 -6.29 18.46 -4.07
N LEU A 11 -7.25 18.54 -3.14
CA LEU A 11 -7.15 17.85 -1.85
C LEU A 11 -7.10 16.33 -2.01
N GLU A 12 -7.90 15.76 -2.92
CA GLU A 12 -7.89 14.33 -3.23
C GLU A 12 -6.57 13.90 -3.86
N GLY A 13 -6.14 14.61 -4.91
CA GLY A 13 -4.86 14.33 -5.57
C GLY A 13 -3.66 14.41 -4.61
N ILE A 14 -3.57 15.48 -3.81
CA ILE A 14 -2.46 15.64 -2.88
C ILE A 14 -2.49 14.57 -1.79
N ARG A 15 -3.65 14.15 -1.27
CA ARG A 15 -3.75 13.10 -0.23
C ARG A 15 -3.15 11.77 -0.70
N VAL A 16 -3.41 11.39 -1.94
CA VAL A 16 -2.99 10.09 -2.49
C VAL A 16 -1.47 10.00 -2.61
N VAL A 17 -0.82 11.04 -3.15
CA VAL A 17 0.64 11.00 -3.36
C VAL A 17 1.45 11.04 -2.06
N GLN A 18 0.86 11.49 -0.96
CA GLN A 18 1.53 11.61 0.35
C GLN A 18 2.04 10.28 0.87
N TYR A 19 1.40 9.18 0.49
CA TYR A 19 1.80 7.85 0.91
C TYR A 19 3.20 7.45 0.41
N ALA A 20 3.74 8.10 -0.63
CA ALA A 20 5.08 7.85 -1.14
C ALA A 20 6.15 8.84 -0.62
N LEU A 21 5.79 9.84 0.19
CA LEU A 21 6.76 10.77 0.74
C LEU A 21 7.62 10.11 1.82
N THR A 22 8.87 10.56 1.94
CA THR A 22 9.78 10.12 3.00
C THR A 22 10.78 11.20 3.36
N SER A 23 11.18 11.26 4.62
CA SER A 23 12.25 12.14 5.11
C SER A 23 13.56 11.39 5.40
N ALA A 24 13.64 10.10 5.07
CA ALA A 24 14.71 9.22 5.54
C ALA A 24 16.07 9.43 4.86
N THR A 25 16.09 9.92 3.61
CA THR A 25 17.32 9.96 2.79
C THR A 25 17.62 11.34 2.22
N LEU A 26 16.72 11.91 1.40
CA LEU A 26 16.94 13.19 0.72
C LEU A 26 15.79 14.18 0.98
N PRO A 27 16.07 15.48 1.21
CA PRO A 27 15.02 16.49 1.44
C PRO A 27 13.97 16.58 0.31
N ILE A 28 14.38 16.40 -0.94
CA ILE A 28 13.47 16.41 -2.10
C ILE A 28 12.38 15.33 -2.03
N LEU A 29 12.59 14.24 -1.30
CA LEU A 29 11.61 13.16 -1.13
C LEU A 29 10.48 13.50 -0.14
N THR A 30 10.58 14.65 0.55
CA THR A 30 9.47 15.27 1.27
C THR A 30 8.63 16.19 0.38
N HIS A 31 9.05 16.40 -0.87
CA HIS A 31 8.38 17.27 -1.83
C HIS A 31 7.56 16.45 -2.82
N VAL A 32 6.49 17.08 -3.29
CA VAL A 32 5.67 16.60 -4.40
C VAL A 32 6.08 17.38 -5.63
N LEU A 33 6.48 16.67 -6.69
CA LEU A 33 6.62 17.26 -8.00
C LEU A 33 5.23 17.56 -8.55
N MET A 34 4.99 18.81 -8.91
CA MET A 34 3.75 19.29 -9.50
C MET A 34 4.03 19.76 -10.91
N VAL A 35 3.29 19.24 -11.88
CA VAL A 35 3.42 19.60 -13.30
C VAL A 35 2.06 20.06 -13.81
N ALA A 36 1.98 21.27 -14.34
CA ALA A 36 0.77 21.84 -14.93
C ALA A 36 0.93 21.92 -16.46
N LYS A 37 0.13 21.15 -17.20
CA LYS A 37 0.17 21.10 -18.67
C LYS A 37 -1.18 20.67 -19.24
N GLU A 38 -1.62 21.33 -20.33
CA GLU A 38 -2.77 20.90 -21.15
C GLU A 38 -4.07 20.67 -20.35
N GLY A 39 -4.37 21.58 -19.40
CA GLY A 39 -5.60 21.50 -18.60
C GLY A 39 -5.56 20.46 -17.47
N ARG A 40 -4.41 19.81 -17.26
CA ARG A 40 -4.20 18.80 -16.21
C ARG A 40 -3.06 19.22 -15.29
N ILE A 41 -3.26 18.96 -14.00
CA ILE A 41 -2.23 19.10 -12.96
C ILE A 41 -1.89 17.69 -12.49
N SER A 42 -0.64 17.30 -12.68
CA SER A 42 -0.10 16.02 -12.22
C SER A 42 0.72 16.23 -10.96
N LEU A 43 0.49 15.39 -9.96
CA LEU A 43 1.25 15.33 -8.72
C LEU A 43 2.02 14.02 -8.67
N THR A 44 3.31 14.07 -8.37
CA THR A 44 4.16 12.89 -8.20
C THR A 44 4.95 12.97 -6.91
N ALA A 45 4.96 11.88 -6.14
CA ALA A 45 5.79 11.69 -4.97
C ALA A 45 6.52 10.35 -5.06
N THR A 46 7.71 10.27 -4.48
CA THR A 46 8.51 9.04 -4.50
C THR A 46 9.37 8.90 -3.25
N ASN A 47 9.59 7.65 -2.83
CA ASN A 47 10.62 7.28 -1.87
C ASN A 47 11.73 6.43 -2.52
N LEU A 48 11.87 6.53 -3.86
CA LEU A 48 12.76 5.75 -4.74
C LEU A 48 12.36 4.27 -4.92
N ALA A 49 11.76 3.65 -3.91
CA ALA A 49 11.22 2.29 -4.01
C ALA A 49 9.78 2.26 -4.56
N THR A 50 9.00 3.27 -4.22
CA THR A 50 7.61 3.45 -4.63
C THR A 50 7.40 4.87 -5.12
N THR A 51 6.76 4.99 -6.27
CA THR A 51 6.33 6.26 -6.86
C THR A 51 4.81 6.27 -6.95
N ILE A 52 4.16 7.33 -6.50
CA ILE A 52 2.71 7.51 -6.63
C ILE A 52 2.46 8.78 -7.42
N GLN A 53 1.62 8.67 -8.44
CA GLN A 53 1.13 9.76 -9.24
C GLN A 53 -0.38 9.89 -9.08
N SER A 54 -0.86 11.12 -9.09
CA SER A 54 -2.27 11.44 -9.24
C SER A 54 -2.41 12.63 -10.18
N SER A 55 -3.61 12.84 -10.70
CA SER A 55 -3.89 14.04 -11.48
C SER A 55 -5.32 14.52 -11.29
N PHE A 56 -5.54 15.80 -11.56
CA PHE A 56 -6.86 16.43 -11.58
C PHE A 56 -6.92 17.51 -12.65
N GLU A 57 -8.13 17.90 -13.03
CA GLU A 57 -8.36 18.94 -14.02
C GLU A 57 -8.22 20.34 -13.43
N GLY A 58 -7.74 21.28 -14.24
CA GLY A 58 -7.68 22.68 -13.86
C GLY A 58 -7.40 23.59 -15.05
N GLN A 59 -7.70 24.87 -14.88
CA GLN A 59 -7.43 25.89 -15.90
C GLN A 59 -5.95 26.29 -15.86
N VAL A 60 -5.12 25.62 -16.65
CA VAL A 60 -3.69 25.93 -16.78
C VAL A 60 -3.51 27.15 -17.69
N ARG A 61 -3.11 28.28 -17.12
CA ARG A 61 -2.80 29.53 -17.84
C ARG A 61 -1.36 29.58 -18.30
N GLU A 62 -0.44 29.07 -17.47
CA GLU A 62 0.98 28.98 -17.80
C GLU A 62 1.50 27.59 -17.42
N LYS A 63 2.04 26.88 -18.41
CA LYS A 63 2.65 25.56 -18.19
C LYS A 63 3.88 25.69 -17.28
N GLY A 64 4.22 24.61 -16.60
CA GLY A 64 5.47 24.52 -15.86
C GLY A 64 5.41 23.50 -14.73
N GLU A 65 6.47 23.48 -13.94
CA GLU A 65 6.71 22.47 -12.94
C GLU A 65 7.48 23.03 -11.74
N ILE A 66 7.27 22.43 -10.58
CA ILE A 66 7.93 22.79 -9.31
C ILE A 66 7.85 21.64 -8.32
N CYS A 67 8.82 21.53 -7.42
CA CYS A 67 8.75 20.63 -6.27
C CYS A 67 8.34 21.43 -5.04
N LEU A 68 7.24 21.04 -4.37
CA LEU A 68 6.73 21.75 -3.19
C LEU A 68 6.59 20.83 -1.98
N PRO A 69 6.79 21.30 -0.74
CA PRO A 69 6.73 20.46 0.46
C PRO A 69 5.35 19.82 0.62
N GLY A 70 5.29 18.49 0.53
CA GLY A 70 4.02 17.76 0.44
C GLY A 70 3.13 17.98 1.65
N ASP A 71 3.66 17.80 2.87
CA ASP A 71 2.89 17.95 4.11
C ASP A 71 2.28 19.36 4.25
N LYS A 72 3.02 20.38 3.80
CA LYS A 72 2.56 21.77 3.86
C LYS A 72 1.45 22.03 2.85
N ILE A 73 1.58 21.55 1.61
CA ILE A 73 0.49 21.64 0.63
C ILE A 73 -0.76 20.96 1.17
N LEU A 74 -0.65 19.71 1.64
CA LEU A 74 -1.79 18.97 2.17
C LEU A 74 -2.48 19.73 3.31
N SER A 75 -1.70 20.28 4.24
CA SER A 75 -2.21 21.05 5.37
C SER A 75 -2.92 22.33 4.90
N ILE A 76 -2.31 23.09 3.99
CA ILE A 76 -2.89 24.33 3.45
C ILE A 76 -4.20 24.01 2.73
N ILE A 77 -4.16 23.12 1.74
CA ILE A 77 -5.33 22.82 0.90
C ILE A 77 -6.48 22.26 1.74
N ARG A 78 -6.21 21.52 2.82
CA ARG A 78 -7.25 21.04 3.74
C ARG A 78 -8.00 22.18 4.43
N GLU A 79 -7.29 23.19 4.91
CA GLU A 79 -7.83 24.31 5.69
C GLU A 79 -8.43 25.44 4.85
N LEU A 80 -8.21 25.48 3.53
CA LEU A 80 -8.81 26.49 2.66
C LEU A 80 -10.34 26.47 2.71
N PRO A 81 -11.04 27.60 2.53
CA PRO A 81 -12.49 27.59 2.34
C PRO A 81 -12.87 26.82 1.05
N PRO A 82 -14.10 26.29 0.94
CA PRO A 82 -14.58 25.70 -0.31
C PRO A 82 -14.51 26.71 -1.47
N GLY A 83 -14.05 26.29 -2.65
CA GLY A 83 -13.98 27.16 -3.81
C GLY A 83 -12.82 26.84 -4.75
N GLU A 84 -12.43 27.84 -5.53
CA GLU A 84 -11.31 27.76 -6.46
C GLU A 84 -9.98 28.10 -5.76
N VAL A 85 -8.97 27.27 -6.01
CA VAL A 85 -7.60 27.46 -5.58
C VAL A 85 -6.79 27.92 -6.77
N ASN A 86 -6.11 29.05 -6.62
CA ASN A 86 -5.15 29.56 -7.59
C ASN A 86 -3.73 29.23 -7.11
N LEU A 87 -2.90 28.77 -8.04
CA LEU A 87 -1.49 28.55 -7.80
C LEU A 87 -0.68 29.28 -8.86
N ASP A 88 0.24 30.12 -8.41
CA ASP A 88 1.16 30.91 -9.24
C ASP A 88 2.60 30.67 -8.77
N THR A 89 3.51 30.34 -9.69
CA THR A 89 4.92 30.13 -9.37
C THR A 89 5.85 31.08 -10.11
N SER A 90 6.85 31.56 -9.37
CA SER A 90 7.97 32.35 -9.87
C SER A 90 9.27 31.75 -9.33
N HIS A 91 10.08 31.17 -10.23
CA HIS A 91 11.25 30.37 -9.85
C HIS A 91 10.88 29.26 -8.85
N THR A 92 11.52 29.23 -7.68
CA THR A 92 11.25 28.29 -6.60
C THR A 92 10.21 28.78 -5.58
N LYS A 93 9.49 29.87 -5.86
CA LYS A 93 8.42 30.38 -4.99
C LYS A 93 7.07 30.02 -5.57
N ALA A 94 6.17 29.51 -4.72
CA ALA A 94 4.77 29.30 -5.06
C ALA A 94 3.87 30.18 -4.18
N THR A 95 2.84 30.75 -4.80
CA THR A 95 1.76 31.44 -4.11
C THR A 95 0.48 30.67 -4.32
N ILE A 96 -0.14 30.23 -3.23
CA ILE A 96 -1.45 29.56 -3.22
C ILE A 96 -2.46 30.56 -2.68
N SER A 97 -3.54 30.82 -3.42
CA SER A 97 -4.61 31.70 -2.95
C SER A 97 -6.00 31.11 -3.17
N CYS A 98 -6.89 31.39 -2.23
CA CYS A 98 -8.31 31.02 -2.29
C CYS A 98 -9.08 32.09 -1.51
N GLU A 99 -10.00 32.77 -2.21
CA GLU A 99 -10.70 33.95 -1.67
C GLU A 99 -9.73 34.99 -1.06
N LYS A 100 -9.77 35.19 0.26
CA LYS A 100 -8.93 36.13 1.02
C LYS A 100 -7.65 35.49 1.57
N ALA A 101 -7.53 34.17 1.48
CA ALA A 101 -6.38 33.45 2.00
C ALA A 101 -5.25 33.43 0.95
N ILE A 102 -4.03 33.77 1.38
CA ILE A 102 -2.84 33.78 0.53
C ILE A 102 -1.70 33.13 1.33
N PHE A 103 -1.05 32.14 0.73
CA PHE A 103 0.09 31.42 1.29
C PHE A 103 1.26 31.53 0.32
N HIS A 104 2.45 31.76 0.87
CA HIS A 104 3.69 31.71 0.12
C HIS A 104 4.52 30.51 0.59
N LEU A 105 4.95 29.69 -0.35
CA LEU A 105 5.78 28.51 -0.12
C LEU A 105 7.08 28.64 -0.89
N LEU A 106 8.14 28.12 -0.28
CA LEU A 106 9.40 27.86 -0.96
C LEU A 106 9.39 26.40 -1.40
N GLY A 107 9.71 26.19 -2.66
CA GLY A 107 9.91 24.89 -3.28
C GLY A 107 11.36 24.70 -3.72
N LEU A 108 11.56 23.64 -4.49
CA LEU A 108 12.82 23.27 -5.12
C LEU A 108 12.65 23.20 -6.64
N SER A 109 13.75 23.16 -7.38
CA SER A 109 13.68 22.95 -8.83
C SER A 109 13.10 21.57 -9.13
N SER A 110 12.36 21.44 -10.22
CA SER A 110 11.93 20.13 -10.75
C SER A 110 13.11 19.26 -11.16
N ASP A 111 14.23 19.87 -11.59
CA ASP A 111 15.46 19.18 -11.97
C ASP A 111 16.10 18.40 -10.80
N GLU A 112 15.77 18.75 -9.55
CA GLU A 112 16.24 18.04 -8.36
C GLU A 112 15.41 16.78 -8.07
N PHE A 113 14.22 16.66 -8.68
CA PHE A 113 13.34 15.51 -8.47
C PHE A 113 13.93 14.25 -9.12
N PRO A 114 13.91 13.10 -8.43
CA PRO A 114 14.39 11.86 -9.02
C PRO A 114 13.66 11.51 -10.32
N GLU A 115 14.36 10.79 -11.20
CA GLU A 115 13.75 10.28 -12.43
C GLU A 115 12.52 9.42 -12.12
N ILE A 116 11.42 9.74 -12.79
CA ILE A 116 10.17 9.00 -12.63
C ILE A 116 10.27 7.70 -13.44
N PRO A 117 10.00 6.53 -12.83
CA PRO A 117 9.98 5.27 -13.55
C PRO A 117 9.02 5.26 -14.74
N SER A 118 9.47 4.72 -15.88
CA SER A 118 8.63 4.44 -17.06
C SER A 118 7.72 3.23 -16.82
N LEU A 119 6.54 3.24 -17.44
CA LEU A 119 5.63 2.08 -17.44
C LEU A 119 6.06 1.06 -18.51
N GLU A 120 6.97 0.17 -18.15
CA GLU A 120 7.49 -0.87 -19.05
C GLU A 120 6.85 -2.24 -18.80
N ALA A 121 5.51 -2.35 -18.89
CA ALA A 121 4.85 -3.67 -18.84
C ALA A 121 4.46 -4.14 -20.23
N LYS A 122 4.93 -5.34 -20.60
CA LYS A 122 4.53 -6.01 -21.84
C LYS A 122 3.13 -6.62 -21.75
N GLN A 123 2.69 -6.95 -20.53
CA GLN A 123 1.40 -7.58 -20.28
C GLN A 123 0.73 -6.91 -19.08
N THR A 124 -0.58 -6.70 -19.18
CA THR A 124 -1.39 -6.10 -18.12
C THR A 124 -2.68 -6.87 -17.93
N PHE A 125 -3.20 -6.91 -16.70
CA PHE A 125 -4.48 -7.54 -16.36
C PHE A 125 -5.28 -6.64 -15.41
N SER A 126 -6.57 -6.89 -15.30
CA SER A 126 -7.46 -6.17 -14.37
C SER A 126 -7.96 -7.09 -13.27
N VAL A 127 -8.09 -6.54 -12.07
CA VAL A 127 -8.66 -7.21 -10.89
C VAL A 127 -9.59 -6.23 -10.19
N SER A 128 -10.67 -6.71 -9.57
CA SER A 128 -11.49 -5.82 -8.76
C SER A 128 -10.68 -5.25 -7.59
N SER A 129 -10.91 -3.98 -7.26
CA SER A 129 -10.27 -3.34 -6.11
C SER A 129 -10.56 -4.07 -4.80
N GLU A 130 -11.77 -4.60 -4.66
CA GLU A 130 -12.22 -5.40 -3.52
C GLU A 130 -11.41 -6.70 -3.38
N ASN A 131 -11.30 -7.49 -4.46
CA ASN A 131 -10.53 -8.73 -4.43
C ASN A 131 -9.06 -8.43 -4.12
N LEU A 132 -8.47 -7.43 -4.76
CA LEU A 132 -7.07 -7.07 -4.52
C LEU A 132 -6.86 -6.61 -3.07
N ARG A 133 -7.75 -5.77 -2.53
CA ARG A 133 -7.72 -5.34 -1.13
C ARG A 133 -7.79 -6.53 -0.18
N GLU A 134 -8.75 -7.43 -0.39
CA GLU A 134 -8.94 -8.62 0.43
C GLU A 134 -7.70 -9.52 0.39
N MET A 135 -7.17 -9.78 -0.81
CA MET A 135 -5.98 -10.61 -0.99
C MET A 135 -4.77 -10.04 -0.23
N ILE A 136 -4.55 -8.73 -0.29
CA ILE A 136 -3.47 -8.06 0.44
C ILE A 136 -3.71 -8.15 1.95
N GLN A 137 -4.89 -7.78 2.43
CA GLN A 137 -5.19 -7.74 3.86
C GLN A 137 -5.13 -9.13 4.52
N ARG A 138 -5.51 -10.18 3.79
CA ARG A 138 -5.47 -11.57 4.28
C ARG A 138 -4.08 -12.19 4.20
N THR A 139 -3.07 -11.54 3.61
CA THR A 139 -1.73 -12.11 3.45
C THR A 139 -0.63 -11.28 4.08
N VAL A 140 -0.62 -9.95 3.88
CA VAL A 140 0.51 -9.06 4.23
C VAL A 140 0.95 -9.16 5.69
N PHE A 141 0.02 -9.48 6.61
CA PHE A 141 0.33 -9.60 8.04
C PHE A 141 1.28 -10.76 8.37
N ALA A 142 1.37 -11.76 7.49
CA ALA A 142 2.21 -12.95 7.66
C ALA A 142 3.63 -12.78 7.09
N ALA A 143 3.90 -11.70 6.34
CA ALA A 143 5.24 -11.45 5.80
C ALA A 143 6.24 -11.09 6.91
N SER A 144 7.52 -11.42 6.68
CA SER A 144 8.61 -11.06 7.59
C SER A 144 8.79 -9.54 7.63
N ARG A 145 8.88 -8.95 8.83
CA ARG A 145 9.27 -7.54 9.00
C ARG A 145 10.79 -7.35 9.12
N ASP A 146 11.54 -8.44 9.15
CA ASP A 146 12.99 -8.42 9.12
C ASP A 146 13.46 -8.17 7.68
N GLU A 147 13.98 -6.97 7.44
CA GLU A 147 14.46 -6.49 6.13
C GLU A 147 15.67 -7.29 5.62
N THR A 148 16.41 -7.98 6.49
CA THR A 148 17.52 -8.84 6.06
C THR A 148 17.04 -10.10 5.34
N ARG A 149 15.79 -10.51 5.59
CA ARG A 149 15.15 -11.68 4.96
C ARG A 149 14.37 -11.24 3.72
N GLN A 150 15.08 -10.72 2.73
CA GLN A 150 14.49 -10.12 1.52
C GLN A 150 13.48 -11.04 0.83
N ASN A 151 13.76 -12.35 0.74
CA ASN A 151 12.85 -13.32 0.15
C ASN A 151 11.51 -13.51 0.88
N LEU A 152 11.37 -12.97 2.10
CA LEU A 152 10.17 -13.04 2.94
C LEU A 152 9.64 -11.67 3.38
N ASN A 153 10.37 -10.58 3.08
CA ASN A 153 9.98 -9.20 3.40
C ASN A 153 9.04 -8.62 2.34
N GLY A 154 8.00 -9.37 2.00
CA GLY A 154 7.05 -9.02 0.96
C GLY A 154 5.97 -10.07 0.83
N VAL A 155 5.01 -9.80 -0.05
CA VAL A 155 3.99 -10.78 -0.43
C VAL A 155 4.33 -11.30 -1.81
N TYR A 156 4.42 -12.61 -1.92
CA TYR A 156 4.59 -13.31 -3.19
C TYR A 156 3.27 -13.29 -3.96
N LEU A 157 3.30 -12.80 -5.19
CA LEU A 157 2.19 -12.86 -6.13
C LEU A 157 2.55 -13.86 -7.24
N GLU A 158 1.69 -14.87 -7.40
CA GLU A 158 1.72 -15.81 -8.52
C GLU A 158 0.50 -15.49 -9.41
N ALA A 159 0.75 -15.01 -10.62
CA ALA A 159 -0.27 -14.85 -11.64
C ALA A 159 -0.24 -16.06 -12.58
N GLY A 160 -1.33 -16.83 -12.60
CA GLY A 160 -1.55 -17.93 -13.53
C GLY A 160 -2.61 -17.60 -14.59
N GLU A 161 -3.07 -18.60 -15.35
CA GLU A 161 -4.01 -18.37 -16.46
C GLU A 161 -5.44 -17.98 -16.06
N LYS A 162 -5.86 -18.25 -14.82
CA LYS A 162 -7.24 -18.03 -14.35
C LYS A 162 -7.36 -17.52 -12.91
N GLU A 163 -6.27 -17.58 -12.16
CA GLU A 163 -6.24 -17.25 -10.74
C GLU A 163 -4.96 -16.49 -10.36
N LEU A 164 -5.12 -15.52 -9.46
CA LEU A 164 -4.03 -14.88 -8.75
C LEU A 164 -3.90 -15.57 -7.41
N LYS A 165 -2.67 -15.79 -6.97
CA LYS A 165 -2.37 -16.26 -5.61
C LYS A 165 -1.49 -15.23 -4.93
N MET A 166 -1.83 -14.89 -3.70
CA MET A 166 -0.97 -14.13 -2.81
C MET A 166 -0.54 -15.01 -1.64
N VAL A 167 0.76 -14.99 -1.34
CA VAL A 167 1.36 -15.80 -0.28
C VAL A 167 2.33 -14.95 0.52
N ALA A 168 2.27 -15.07 1.84
CA ALA A 168 3.22 -14.40 2.72
C ALA A 168 3.57 -15.31 3.89
N THR A 169 4.84 -15.27 4.31
CA THR A 169 5.32 -16.04 5.47
C THR A 169 6.51 -15.34 6.12
N ASP A 170 6.65 -15.53 7.42
CA ASP A 170 7.80 -15.13 8.24
C ASP A 170 8.64 -16.37 8.61
N GLY A 171 8.34 -17.54 8.04
CA GLY A 171 8.94 -18.84 8.39
C GLY A 171 8.37 -19.49 9.66
N ARG A 172 7.44 -18.83 10.37
CA ARG A 172 6.73 -19.40 11.54
C ARG A 172 5.25 -19.62 11.24
N ARG A 173 4.66 -18.78 10.40
CA ARG A 173 3.28 -18.88 9.92
C ARG A 173 3.22 -18.54 8.44
N LEU A 174 2.16 -19.00 7.78
CA LEU A 174 1.93 -18.74 6.37
C LEU A 174 0.48 -18.30 6.17
N ALA A 175 0.28 -17.28 5.33
CA ALA A 175 -1.02 -16.89 4.83
C ALA A 175 -1.04 -17.07 3.32
N PHE A 176 -2.13 -17.66 2.82
CA PHE A 176 -2.36 -17.96 1.41
C PHE A 176 -3.78 -17.59 1.04
N ILE A 177 -3.95 -16.95 -0.12
CA ILE A 177 -5.24 -16.71 -0.73
C ILE A 177 -5.13 -16.83 -2.23
N ARG A 178 -6.21 -17.30 -2.86
CA ARG A 178 -6.39 -17.28 -4.30
C ARG A 178 -7.69 -16.57 -4.65
N ALA A 179 -7.70 -15.85 -5.75
CA ALA A 179 -8.90 -15.26 -6.32
C ALA A 179 -8.91 -15.46 -7.83
N PRO A 180 -10.08 -15.70 -8.44
CA PRO A 180 -10.19 -15.66 -9.90
C PRO A 180 -9.92 -14.23 -10.39
N PHE A 181 -9.38 -14.10 -11.59
CA PHE A 181 -9.26 -12.80 -12.26
C PHE A 181 -9.63 -12.92 -13.74
N GLY A 182 -10.08 -11.80 -14.32
CA GLY A 182 -10.40 -11.72 -15.73
C GLY A 182 -9.13 -11.76 -16.56
N VAL A 183 -9.05 -12.70 -17.49
CA VAL A 183 -7.86 -12.88 -18.33
C VAL A 183 -8.21 -12.59 -19.78
N SER A 184 -7.65 -11.51 -20.32
CA SER A 184 -7.60 -11.27 -21.77
C SER A 184 -6.33 -11.87 -22.41
N GLU A 185 -5.28 -12.15 -21.63
CA GLU A 185 -3.98 -12.62 -22.11
C GLU A 185 -3.30 -13.60 -21.15
N GLN A 186 -2.54 -14.57 -21.68
CA GLN A 186 -1.73 -15.50 -20.88
C GLN A 186 -0.64 -14.77 -20.08
N ILE A 187 -0.97 -14.37 -18.86
CA ILE A 187 -0.04 -13.74 -17.92
C ILE A 187 0.51 -14.80 -16.99
N ARG A 188 1.84 -14.88 -16.92
CA ARG A 188 2.57 -15.71 -15.96
C ARG A 188 3.62 -14.87 -15.29
N ALA A 189 3.45 -14.66 -13.99
CA ALA A 189 4.39 -13.89 -13.18
C ALA A 189 4.51 -14.50 -11.79
N GLU A 190 5.74 -14.52 -11.29
CA GLU A 190 6.08 -14.94 -9.93
C GLU A 190 7.00 -13.87 -9.35
N ILE A 191 6.44 -13.01 -8.48
CA ILE A 191 7.12 -11.81 -8.01
C ILE A 191 6.91 -11.63 -6.51
N ILE A 192 7.81 -10.90 -5.86
CA ILE A 192 7.67 -10.49 -4.46
C ILE A 192 7.45 -8.98 -4.44
N ILE A 193 6.30 -8.56 -3.91
CA ILE A 193 5.93 -7.15 -3.78
C ILE A 193 6.27 -6.69 -2.35
N PRO A 194 7.03 -5.59 -2.18
CA PRO A 194 7.39 -5.07 -0.86
C PRO A 194 6.16 -4.74 0.00
N ILE A 195 6.28 -4.99 1.31
CA ILE A 195 5.22 -4.67 2.28
C ILE A 195 4.77 -3.20 2.21
N PRO A 196 5.67 -2.20 2.16
CA PRO A 196 5.26 -0.80 2.13
C PRO A 196 4.38 -0.46 0.92
N ALA A 197 4.73 -0.96 -0.27
CA ALA A 197 3.97 -0.74 -1.50
C ALA A 197 2.55 -1.26 -1.39
N LEU A 198 2.37 -2.47 -0.83
CA LEU A 198 1.05 -3.06 -0.62
C LEU A 198 0.23 -2.31 0.43
N GLN A 199 0.86 -1.84 1.50
CA GLN A 199 0.20 -1.03 2.52
C GLN A 199 -0.26 0.32 1.98
N GLN A 200 0.56 0.98 1.16
CA GLN A 200 0.20 2.21 0.48
C GLN A 200 -0.94 1.94 -0.51
N LEU A 201 -0.84 0.89 -1.32
CA LEU A 201 -1.89 0.49 -2.26
C LEU A 201 -3.23 0.29 -1.55
N VAL A 202 -3.29 -0.43 -0.42
CA VAL A 202 -4.55 -0.63 0.33
C VAL A 202 -5.21 0.69 0.76
N ARG A 203 -4.42 1.74 1.03
CA ARG A 203 -4.96 3.07 1.38
C ARG A 203 -5.43 3.88 0.17
N ILE A 204 -4.96 3.53 -1.02
CA ILE A 204 -5.23 4.22 -2.30
C ILE A 204 -6.35 3.55 -3.07
N LEU A 205 -6.48 2.22 -2.94
CA LEU A 205 -7.61 1.49 -3.49
C LEU A 205 -8.88 2.23 -3.06
N ASP A 206 -9.59 2.77 -4.04
CA ASP A 206 -10.84 3.50 -3.83
C ASP A 206 -12.02 2.52 -3.94
N GLN A 207 -13.25 3.04 -3.97
CA GLN A 207 -14.44 2.31 -4.43
C GLN A 207 -14.47 2.12 -5.96
N GLU A 208 -13.38 2.41 -6.67
CA GLU A 208 -13.21 2.06 -8.07
C GLU A 208 -13.42 0.57 -8.30
N LYS A 209 -14.06 0.20 -9.41
CA LYS A 209 -14.45 -1.21 -9.62
C LYS A 209 -13.27 -2.10 -9.97
N GLU A 210 -12.27 -1.57 -10.68
CA GLU A 210 -11.15 -2.34 -11.21
C GLU A 210 -9.81 -1.61 -11.07
N VAL A 211 -8.74 -2.40 -10.94
CA VAL A 211 -7.35 -1.98 -10.87
C VAL A 211 -6.62 -2.65 -12.02
N LYS A 212 -6.02 -1.86 -12.90
CA LYS A 212 -5.15 -2.38 -13.96
C LYS A 212 -3.74 -2.58 -13.39
N ILE A 213 -3.22 -3.79 -13.53
CA ILE A 213 -1.92 -4.20 -13.02
C ILE A 213 -1.00 -4.50 -14.19
N GLY A 214 0.18 -3.91 -14.19
CA GLY A 214 1.25 -4.26 -15.13
C GLY A 214 2.49 -4.72 -14.41
N ILE A 215 3.14 -5.74 -14.94
CA ILE A 215 4.35 -6.34 -14.37
C ILE A 215 5.48 -6.26 -15.40
N SER A 216 6.63 -5.75 -14.97
CA SER A 216 7.89 -5.76 -15.70
C SER A 216 8.91 -6.65 -14.97
N GLN A 217 10.16 -6.71 -15.44
CA GLN A 217 11.20 -7.49 -14.78
C GLN A 217 11.53 -7.00 -13.36
N LYS A 218 11.44 -5.68 -13.13
CA LYS A 218 11.86 -5.05 -11.88
C LYS A 218 10.77 -4.27 -11.17
N GLN A 219 9.63 -4.07 -11.82
CA GLN A 219 8.57 -3.20 -11.33
C GLN A 219 7.21 -3.84 -11.48
N ILE A 220 6.32 -3.42 -10.59
CA ILE A 220 4.89 -3.59 -10.74
C ILE A 220 4.23 -2.22 -10.67
N PHE A 221 3.19 -2.02 -11.47
CA PHE A 221 2.34 -0.84 -11.33
C PHE A 221 0.87 -1.22 -11.16
N PHE A 222 0.16 -0.34 -10.48
CA PHE A 222 -1.27 -0.41 -10.23
C PHE A 222 -1.88 0.91 -10.70
N GLN A 223 -2.77 0.85 -11.69
CA GLN A 223 -3.42 1.99 -12.30
C GLN A 223 -4.91 1.98 -11.93
N MET A 224 -5.36 3.04 -11.28
CA MET A 224 -6.75 3.33 -10.90
C MET A 224 -6.99 4.79 -11.29
N GLU A 225 -7.54 5.10 -12.46
CA GLU A 225 -7.60 6.50 -12.93
C GLU A 225 -8.27 7.42 -11.90
N PRO A 226 -7.67 8.58 -11.52
CA PRO A 226 -6.49 9.24 -12.11
C PRO A 226 -5.14 8.93 -11.41
N VAL A 227 -5.07 7.85 -10.64
CA VAL A 227 -3.95 7.43 -9.79
C VAL A 227 -3.12 6.30 -10.43
N LEU A 228 -1.82 6.37 -10.23
CA LEU A 228 -0.85 5.34 -10.59
C LEU A 228 0.13 5.12 -9.43
N LEU A 229 0.26 3.87 -8.98
CA LEU A 229 1.31 3.46 -8.04
C LEU A 229 2.30 2.54 -8.76
N ILE A 230 3.59 2.85 -8.66
CA ILE A 230 4.69 2.04 -9.20
C ILE A 230 5.55 1.59 -8.03
N SER A 231 5.85 0.31 -7.92
CA SER A 231 6.78 -0.25 -6.93
C SER A 231 7.89 -1.03 -7.61
N GLN A 232 9.11 -0.88 -7.11
CA GLN A 232 10.18 -1.82 -7.36
C GLN A 232 9.82 -3.18 -6.73
N LEU A 233 10.21 -4.26 -7.38
CA LEU A 233 10.05 -5.63 -6.91
C LEU A 233 11.25 -6.06 -6.07
N VAL A 234 11.04 -7.01 -5.17
CA VAL A 234 12.17 -7.61 -4.45
C VAL A 234 12.85 -8.63 -5.35
N GLU A 235 14.14 -8.41 -5.64
CA GLU A 235 14.97 -9.30 -6.47
C GLU A 235 15.45 -10.53 -5.65
N ALA A 236 14.50 -11.36 -5.20
CA ALA A 236 14.80 -12.58 -4.43
C ALA A 236 13.85 -13.73 -4.82
N LYS A 237 14.31 -14.97 -4.61
CA LYS A 237 13.49 -16.16 -4.85
C LYS A 237 12.64 -16.49 -3.62
N PHE A 238 11.33 -16.49 -3.78
CA PHE A 238 10.41 -16.91 -2.73
C PHE A 238 10.54 -18.43 -2.47
N PRO A 239 10.50 -18.91 -1.21
CA PRO A 239 10.56 -20.34 -0.92
C PRO A 239 9.39 -21.12 -1.54
N ASN A 240 9.56 -22.42 -1.77
CA ASN A 240 8.46 -23.27 -2.21
C ASN A 240 7.44 -23.45 -1.07
N TYR A 241 6.39 -22.62 -1.09
CA TYR A 241 5.38 -22.60 -0.04
C TYR A 241 4.46 -23.83 -0.02
N ARG A 242 4.39 -24.58 -1.13
CA ARG A 242 3.51 -25.75 -1.24
C ARG A 242 3.99 -26.87 -0.32
N ASP A 243 5.30 -26.98 -0.10
CA ASP A 243 5.92 -28.04 0.70
C ASP A 243 5.62 -27.91 2.20
N VAL A 244 5.16 -26.74 2.66
CA VAL A 244 4.85 -26.48 4.08
C VAL A 244 3.36 -26.54 4.41
N ILE A 245 2.49 -26.76 3.41
CA ILE A 245 1.05 -26.92 3.62
C ILE A 245 0.78 -28.41 3.83
N PRO A 246 0.37 -28.86 5.04
CA PRO A 246 0.10 -30.27 5.29
C PRO A 246 -1.05 -30.78 4.42
N ALA A 247 -0.83 -31.88 3.71
CA ALA A 247 -1.86 -32.52 2.88
C ALA A 247 -2.83 -33.41 3.69
N GLU A 248 -2.38 -33.87 4.86
CA GLU A 248 -3.12 -34.78 5.74
C GLU A 248 -3.20 -34.19 7.15
N TYR A 249 -4.30 -34.47 7.85
CA TYR A 249 -4.52 -34.09 9.24
C TYR A 249 -5.21 -35.22 9.99
N ASN A 250 -4.84 -35.40 11.26
CA ASN A 250 -5.46 -36.41 12.13
C ASN A 250 -6.63 -35.84 12.94
N ILE A 251 -6.69 -34.51 13.09
CA ILE A 251 -7.66 -33.83 13.95
C ILE A 251 -8.22 -32.63 13.17
N ALA A 252 -9.55 -32.55 13.08
CA ALA A 252 -10.27 -31.40 12.57
C ALA A 252 -11.17 -30.84 13.68
N ILE A 253 -11.16 -29.53 13.86
CA ILE A 253 -11.95 -28.83 14.86
C ILE A 253 -12.83 -27.81 14.14
N PHE A 254 -14.14 -27.92 14.35
CA PHE A 254 -15.12 -26.96 13.86
C PHE A 254 -15.62 -26.14 15.04
N THR A 255 -15.42 -24.82 15.00
CA THR A 255 -15.77 -23.92 16.11
C THR A 255 -16.16 -22.54 15.58
N ASP A 256 -16.87 -21.77 16.39
CA ASP A 256 -17.20 -20.37 16.08
C ASP A 256 -15.95 -19.49 16.15
N ARG A 257 -15.72 -18.71 15.09
CA ARG A 257 -14.54 -17.84 14.97
C ARG A 257 -14.45 -16.84 16.12
N ASP A 258 -15.56 -16.20 16.47
CA ASP A 258 -15.57 -15.09 17.43
C ASP A 258 -15.44 -15.60 18.87
N GLN A 259 -16.03 -16.75 19.17
CA GLN A 259 -15.83 -17.45 20.44
C GLN A 259 -14.36 -17.85 20.62
N LEU A 260 -13.77 -18.55 19.63
CA LEU A 260 -12.36 -18.97 19.70
C LEU A 260 -11.42 -17.77 19.80
N TYR A 261 -11.64 -16.72 18.99
CA TYR A 261 -10.84 -15.50 19.02
C TYR A 261 -10.95 -14.80 20.38
N GLY A 262 -12.17 -14.69 20.93
CA GLY A 262 -12.42 -14.11 22.25
C GLY A 262 -11.70 -14.88 23.36
N ALA A 263 -11.80 -16.22 23.35
CA ALA A 263 -11.14 -17.08 24.33
C ALA A 263 -9.61 -16.96 24.25
N VAL A 264 -9.03 -17.04 23.05
CA VAL A 264 -7.59 -16.83 22.84
C VAL A 264 -7.16 -15.46 23.34
N ARG A 265 -7.92 -14.40 23.02
CA ARG A 265 -7.59 -13.03 23.44
C ARG A 265 -7.62 -12.87 24.96
N ARG A 266 -8.62 -13.42 25.65
CA ARG A 266 -8.72 -13.40 27.13
C ARG A 266 -7.60 -14.20 27.78
N VAL A 267 -7.40 -15.44 27.33
CA VAL A 267 -6.39 -16.35 27.86
C VAL A 267 -4.97 -15.80 27.64
N SER A 268 -4.72 -15.13 26.52
CA SER A 268 -3.40 -14.54 26.20
C SER A 268 -2.99 -13.41 27.15
N LEU A 269 -3.90 -12.85 27.96
CA LEU A 269 -3.56 -11.85 28.98
C LEU A 269 -2.66 -12.42 30.09
N LEU A 270 -2.67 -13.75 30.28
CA LEU A 270 -1.79 -14.48 31.20
C LEU A 270 -0.84 -15.43 30.45
N ALA A 271 -0.49 -15.11 29.20
CA ALA A 271 0.60 -15.78 28.50
C ALA A 271 1.95 -15.19 28.89
N ASP A 272 2.96 -16.04 29.04
CA ASP A 272 4.35 -15.61 29.28
C ASP A 272 4.81 -14.58 28.23
N GLU A 273 5.38 -13.46 28.68
CA GLU A 273 5.67 -12.32 27.80
C GLU A 273 6.68 -12.65 26.69
N LYS A 274 7.61 -13.57 26.98
CA LYS A 274 8.68 -13.98 26.04
C LYS A 274 8.18 -14.95 24.99
N SER A 275 7.48 -15.99 25.42
CA SER A 275 7.07 -17.10 24.55
C SER A 275 5.69 -16.89 23.91
N ARG A 276 4.81 -16.13 24.57
CA ARG A 276 3.42 -15.87 24.18
C ARG A 276 2.64 -17.15 23.84
N LEU A 277 2.97 -18.24 24.52
CA LEU A 277 2.41 -19.56 24.23
C LEU A 277 0.98 -19.67 24.75
N VAL A 278 0.10 -20.15 23.86
CA VAL A 278 -1.26 -20.58 24.18
C VAL A 278 -1.36 -22.07 23.85
N LYS A 279 -1.86 -22.86 24.80
CA LYS A 279 -2.02 -24.31 24.66
C LYS A 279 -3.48 -24.64 24.41
N PHE A 280 -3.71 -25.38 23.33
CA PHE A 280 -4.98 -25.99 22.99
C PHE A 280 -4.99 -27.45 23.44
N LYS A 281 -6.06 -27.89 24.10
CA LYS A 281 -6.27 -29.30 24.49
C LYS A 281 -7.69 -29.71 24.13
N LEU A 282 -7.82 -30.57 23.13
CA LEU A 282 -9.08 -31.21 22.78
C LEU A 282 -9.33 -32.40 23.72
N GLN A 283 -10.50 -32.44 24.36
CA GLN A 283 -10.94 -33.54 25.22
C GLN A 283 -12.41 -33.87 24.94
N GLY A 284 -12.65 -34.93 24.17
CA GLY A 284 -13.97 -35.16 23.57
C GLY A 284 -14.32 -34.01 22.63
N ASP A 285 -15.48 -33.40 22.81
CA ASP A 285 -15.96 -32.27 22.02
C ASP A 285 -15.58 -30.90 22.59
N ILE A 286 -14.78 -30.86 23.66
CA ILE A 286 -14.40 -29.63 24.37
C ILE A 286 -12.98 -29.22 23.99
N LEU A 287 -12.81 -27.99 23.48
CA LEU A 287 -11.51 -27.39 23.18
C LEU A 287 -11.07 -26.45 24.30
N TRP A 288 -10.19 -26.93 25.18
CA TRP A 288 -9.62 -26.08 26.21
C TRP A 288 -8.51 -25.19 25.65
N VAL A 289 -8.60 -23.90 25.91
CA VAL A 289 -7.57 -22.88 25.62
C VAL A 289 -6.95 -22.46 26.94
N SER A 290 -5.62 -22.50 27.06
CA SER A 290 -4.92 -22.16 28.30
C SER A 290 -3.60 -21.44 28.07
N ALA A 291 -3.21 -20.60 29.03
CA ALA A 291 -1.93 -19.92 29.08
C ALA A 291 -1.43 -19.87 30.52
N ASN A 292 -0.12 -19.83 30.67
CA ASN A 292 0.55 -19.77 31.97
C ASN A 292 1.73 -18.81 31.87
N ALA A 293 1.80 -17.87 32.80
CA ALA A 293 2.91 -16.96 33.03
C ALA A 293 3.43 -17.23 34.45
N PRO A 294 4.64 -17.80 34.62
CA PRO A 294 5.13 -18.26 35.92
C PRO A 294 5.00 -17.24 37.07
N GLU A 295 5.18 -15.96 36.75
CA GLU A 295 5.16 -14.85 37.72
C GLU A 295 3.79 -14.15 37.85
N MET A 296 2.83 -14.41 36.93
CA MET A 296 1.54 -13.69 36.88
C MET A 296 0.33 -14.60 37.07
N GLY A 297 0.48 -15.92 36.89
CA GLY A 297 -0.59 -16.90 37.06
C GLY A 297 -1.00 -17.57 35.75
N GLN A 298 -2.21 -18.14 35.74
CA GLN A 298 -2.73 -18.96 34.65
C GLN A 298 -4.15 -18.56 34.25
N ALA A 299 -4.48 -18.69 32.97
CA ALA A 299 -5.83 -18.57 32.43
C ALA A 299 -6.22 -19.86 31.70
N ARG A 300 -7.49 -20.24 31.79
CA ARG A 300 -8.07 -21.34 31.03
C ARG A 300 -9.53 -21.05 30.70
N GLU A 301 -9.94 -21.42 29.50
CA GLU A 301 -11.30 -21.30 28.98
C GLU A 301 -11.62 -22.53 28.10
N GLU A 302 -12.90 -22.84 27.92
CA GLU A 302 -13.41 -23.92 27.05
C GLU A 302 -14.33 -23.37 25.96
#